data_AF-A0A3S4EFQ2-F1
#
_entry.id   AF-A0A3S4EFQ2-F1
#
_cell.length_a   1.000
_cell.length_b   1.000
_cell.length_c   1.000
_cell.angle_alpha   90.00
_cell.angle_beta   90.00
_cell.angle_gamma   90.00
#
_symmetry.space_group_name_H-M   'P 1'
#
loop_
_entity.id
_entity.type
_entity.pdbx_description
1 polymer ?
#
loop_
_entity_poly.entity_id
_entity_poly.type
_entity_poly.pdbx_seq_one_letter_code
_entity_poly.pdbx_strand_id
1 'polypeptide(L)' 'MELALGGDPQTLYARALALLPDQALLAPGIKLKQSSPKGQGERLPNPTLAITDGSVTIKFHPYTLREIVASEGA' A
#
# COMPACT_ATOMS: atom_id res chain seq x y z
N MET A 1 -10.17 -1.17 3.27
CA MET A 1 -10.08 -1.52 1.83
C MET A 1 -8.62 -1.66 1.45
N GLU A 2 -8.31 -2.60 0.56
CA GLU A 2 -6.96 -2.91 0.08
C GLU A 2 -6.96 -2.90 -1.46
N LEU A 3 -5.97 -2.25 -2.07
CA LEU A 3 -5.87 -2.00 -3.52
C LEU A 3 -4.46 -2.37 -4.00
N ALA A 4 -4.38 -3.23 -5.02
CA ALA A 4 -3.12 -3.54 -5.68
C ALA A 4 -2.79 -2.48 -6.74
N LEU A 5 -1.64 -1.83 -6.62
CA LEU A 5 -1.10 -0.85 -7.56
C LEU A 5 0.21 -1.39 -8.16
N GLY A 6 0.05 -2.20 -9.22
CA GLY A 6 1.16 -2.90 -9.88
C GLY A 6 2.25 -1.96 -10.40
N GLY A 7 3.48 -2.50 -10.54
CA GLY A 7 4.70 -1.82 -10.99
C GLY A 7 5.78 -1.78 -9.90
N ASP A 8 6.82 -0.97 -10.07
CA ASP A 8 8.00 -1.01 -9.20
C ASP A 8 7.68 -0.71 -7.72
N PRO A 9 7.89 -1.67 -6.79
CA PRO A 9 7.66 -1.49 -5.35
C PRO A 9 8.32 -0.23 -4.77
N GLN A 10 9.51 0.17 -5.26
CA GLN A 10 10.23 1.35 -4.75
C GLN A 10 9.49 2.65 -5.01
N THR A 11 8.68 2.71 -6.07
CA THR A 11 7.94 3.90 -6.47
C THR A 11 6.47 3.87 -6.04
N LEU A 12 6.04 2.85 -5.27
CA LEU A 12 4.64 2.68 -4.85
C LEU A 12 4.08 3.94 -4.21
N TYR A 13 4.81 4.55 -3.27
CA TYR A 13 4.31 5.69 -2.51
C TYR A 13 3.99 6.89 -3.42
N ALA A 14 4.94 7.26 -4.27
CA ALA A 14 4.77 8.37 -5.21
C ALA A 14 3.60 8.12 -6.17
N ARG A 15 3.46 6.90 -6.67
CA ARG A 15 2.37 6.52 -7.58
C ARG A 15 1.01 6.52 -6.89
N ALA A 16 0.93 6.03 -5.65
CA ALA A 16 -0.31 6.02 -4.89
C ALA A 16 -0.78 7.44 -4.53
N LEU A 17 0.15 8.34 -4.16
CA LEU A 17 -0.17 9.75 -3.93
C LEU A 17 -0.68 10.44 -5.20
N ALA A 18 -0.08 10.15 -6.35
CA ALA A 18 -0.49 10.74 -7.63
C ALA A 18 -1.92 10.38 -8.06
N LEU A 19 -2.53 9.34 -7.47
CA LEU A 19 -3.92 8.94 -7.71
C LEU A 19 -4.92 9.69 -6.82
N LEU A 20 -4.46 10.48 -5.87
CA LEU A 20 -5.28 11.15 -4.88
C LEU A 20 -5.29 12.65 -5.11
N PRO A 21 -6.45 13.31 -5.02
CA PRO A 21 -6.50 14.75 -5.13
C PRO A 21 -5.84 15.39 -3.91
N ASP A 22 -5.08 16.47 -4.13
CA ASP A 22 -4.37 17.20 -3.05
C ASP A 22 -5.32 17.61 -1.91
N GLN A 23 -6.56 18.00 -2.26
CA GLN A 23 -7.57 18.37 -1.27
C GLN A 23 -7.90 17.21 -0.30
N ALA A 24 -7.90 15.96 -0.78
CA ALA A 24 -8.12 14.80 0.10
C ALA A 24 -6.91 14.54 1.00
N LEU A 25 -5.69 14.74 0.51
CA LEU A 25 -4.46 14.56 1.29
C LEU A 25 -4.30 15.63 2.38
N LEU A 26 -4.78 16.84 2.13
CA LEU A 26 -4.76 17.97 3.05
C LEU A 26 -5.99 18.06 3.96
N ALA A 27 -6.96 17.15 3.80
CA ALA A 27 -8.18 17.19 4.59
C ALA A 27 -7.85 16.94 6.09
N PRO A 28 -8.45 17.73 7.01
CA PRO A 28 -8.20 17.57 8.44
C PRO A 28 -8.51 16.15 8.92
N GLY A 29 -7.59 15.58 9.71
CA GLY A 29 -7.75 14.23 10.27
C GLY A 29 -7.26 13.10 9.37
N ILE A 30 -6.90 13.38 8.11
CA ILE A 30 -6.26 12.38 7.23
C ILE A 30 -4.85 12.09 7.71
N LYS A 31 -4.53 10.81 7.83
CA LYS A 31 -3.24 10.28 8.24
C LYS A 31 -2.71 9.31 7.21
N LEU A 32 -1.43 9.48 6.87
CA LEU A 32 -0.70 8.58 5.98
C LEU A 32 0.31 7.77 6.80
N LYS A 33 0.37 6.47 6.54
CA LYS A 33 1.34 5.57 7.16
C LYS A 33 1.99 4.69 6.10
N GLN A 34 3.30 4.79 6.01
CA GLN A 34 4.11 3.88 5.20
C GLN A 34 4.60 2.72 6.09
N SER A 35 4.57 1.51 5.56
CA SER A 35 5.09 0.32 6.23
C SER A 35 5.50 -0.72 5.21
N SER A 36 6.49 -1.53 5.50
CA SER A 36 6.86 -2.69 4.69
C SER A 36 6.83 -3.94 5.57
N PRO A 37 5.63 -4.50 5.86
CA PRO A 37 5.50 -5.69 6.69
C PRO A 37 6.29 -6.85 6.08
N LYS A 38 7.21 -7.41 6.86
CA LYS A 38 8.01 -8.57 6.45
C LYS A 38 7.40 -9.86 6.97
N GLY A 39 7.00 -10.75 6.06
CA GLY A 39 6.56 -12.11 6.38
C GLY A 39 7.75 -13.04 6.64
N GLN A 40 7.52 -14.14 7.37
CA GLN A 40 8.51 -15.21 7.48
C GLN A 40 8.61 -15.91 6.13
N GLY A 41 9.75 -15.76 5.45
CA GLY A 41 9.95 -16.28 4.10
C GLY A 41 9.61 -15.31 2.98
N GLU A 42 9.37 -14.02 3.26
CA GLU A 42 9.07 -12.99 2.26
C GLU A 42 10.01 -13.07 1.06
N ARG A 43 9.42 -13.26 -0.13
CA ARG A 43 10.12 -13.32 -1.43
C ARG A 43 9.87 -12.09 -2.28
N LEU A 44 8.74 -11.42 -2.07
CA LEU A 44 8.34 -10.20 -2.76
C LEU A 44 8.30 -9.04 -1.76
N PRO A 45 8.93 -7.89 -2.05
CA PRO A 45 8.90 -6.74 -1.16
C PRO A 45 7.47 -6.22 -1.03
N ASN A 46 6.95 -6.10 0.18
CA ASN A 46 5.58 -5.63 0.40
C ASN A 46 5.50 -4.21 1.00
N PRO A 47 5.97 -3.15 0.31
CA PRO A 47 5.67 -1.80 0.76
C PRO A 47 4.16 -1.57 0.70
N THR A 48 3.64 -0.93 1.73
CA THR A 48 2.23 -0.60 1.88
C THR A 48 2.09 0.86 2.29
N LEU A 49 1.25 1.60 1.56
CA LEU A 49 0.77 2.92 1.97
C LEU A 49 -0.65 2.79 2.52
N ALA A 50 -0.84 3.12 3.79
CA ALA A 50 -2.16 3.24 4.40
C ALA A 50 -2.56 4.71 4.54
N ILE A 51 -3.81 5.01 4.21
CA ILE A 51 -4.41 6.34 4.29
C ILE A 51 -5.73 6.20 5.03
N THR A 52 -5.91 7.00 6.08
CA THR A 52 -7.09 6.89 6.95
C THR A 52 -7.55 8.23 7.46
N ASP A 53 -8.87 8.38 7.62
CA ASP A 53 -9.52 9.48 8.34
C ASP A 53 -9.80 9.15 9.83
N GLY A 54 -9.35 7.98 10.29
CA GLY A 54 -9.63 7.44 11.63
C GLY A 54 -10.82 6.47 11.69
N SER A 55 -11.68 6.45 10.67
CA SER A 55 -12.82 5.52 10.58
C SER A 55 -12.65 4.52 9.45
N VAL A 56 -12.23 5.00 8.27
CA VAL A 56 -11.97 4.20 7.07
C VAL A 56 -10.48 4.21 6.79
N THR A 57 -9.95 3.06 6.35
CA THR A 57 -8.55 2.94 5.89
C THR A 57 -8.51 2.34 4.50
N ILE A 58 -7.78 3.00 3.61
CA ILE A 58 -7.43 2.52 2.28
C ILE A 58 -5.94 2.17 2.29
N LYS A 59 -5.59 0.99 1.81
CA LYS A 59 -4.19 0.56 1.68
C LYS A 59 -3.84 0.27 0.23
N PHE A 60 -2.64 0.66 -0.16
CA PHE A 60 -2.04 0.35 -1.46
C PHE A 60 -0.83 -0.55 -1.27
N HIS A 61 -0.67 -1.55 -2.14
CA HIS A 61 0.47 -2.47 -2.17
C HIS A 61 0.79 -2.82 -3.64
N PRO A 62 2.02 -3.23 -3.98
CA PRO A 62 2.40 -3.47 -5.38
C PRO A 62 1.88 -4.80 -5.92
N TYR A 63 1.49 -5.72 -5.04
CA TYR A 63 1.06 -7.07 -5.38
C TYR A 63 -0.32 -7.36 -4.79
N THR A 64 -1.06 -8.22 -5.45
CA THR A 64 -2.28 -8.82 -4.91
C THR A 64 -1.92 -9.86 -3.84
N LEU A 65 -2.87 -10.15 -2.95
CA LEU A 65 -2.69 -11.20 -1.95
C LEU A 65 -2.39 -12.57 -2.59
N ARG A 66 -2.97 -12.85 -3.76
CA ARG A 66 -2.74 -14.09 -4.51
C ARG A 66 -1.28 -14.21 -4.98
N GLU A 67 -0.70 -13.12 -5.46
CA GLU A 67 0.72 -13.09 -5.89
C GLU A 67 1.67 -13.24 -4.70
N ILE A 68 1.36 -12.61 -3.56
CA ILE A 68 2.14 -12.75 -2.33
C ILE A 68 2.13 -14.22 -1.86
N VAL A 69 0.95 -14.84 -1.74
CA VAL A 69 0.83 -16.24 -1.30
C VAL A 69 1.50 -17.19 -2.29
N ALA A 70 1.35 -16.98 -3.59
CA ALA A 70 2.01 -17.80 -4.61
C ALA A 70 3.54 -17.68 -4.53
N SER A 71 4.07 -16.53 -4.10
CA SER A 71 5.50 -16.33 -3.94
C SER A 71 6.06 -16.95 -2.65
N GLU A 72 5.25 -17.08 -1.60
CA GLU A 72 5.65 -17.68 -0.32
C GLU A 72 5.52 -19.22 -0.32
N GLY A 73 4.62 -19.75 -1.16
CA GLY A 73 4.42 -21.19 -1.37
C GLY A 73 5.28 -21.75 -2.51
N ALA A 74 6.52 -22.12 -2.21
CA ALA A 74 7.33 -23.07 -2.99
C ALA A 74 7.94 -24.12 -2.05
#